data_AF-A0A9D6RQK7-F1
#
_entry.id   AF-A0A9D6RQK7-F1
#
_cell.length_a   1.000
_cell.length_b   1.000
_cell.length_c   1.000
_cell.angle_alpha   90.00
_cell.angle_beta   90.00
_cell.angle_gamma   90.00
#
_symmetry.space_group_name_H-M   'P 1'
#
loop_
_entity.id
_entity.type
_entity.pdbx_description
1 polymer ?
#
loop_
_entity_poly.entity_id
_entity_poly.type
_entity_poly.pdbx_seq_one_letter_code
_entity_poly.pdbx_strand_id
1 'polypeptide(L)'
;MNQPRLCPACDEVPMLYCIDEDTALEIDSCPSCFGLWFDGEELRQFFPSTRLAERVLKKDASSPPEPARAPGPQERLCPACGMPMTPSPVGAVTLDCCYRCRGIWFDHGELQRIVEEYRAGRRGNLIVLNQLAEGLRAAEAHRRSQSSVRAARWLLTEES
;
A
#
# COMPACT_ATOMS: atom_id res chain seq x y z
N MET A 1 -17.80 8.47 15.17
CA MET A 1 -16.66 9.22 14.62
C MET A 1 -15.40 8.44 14.98
N ASN A 2 -14.78 7.77 14.02
CA ASN A 2 -13.58 6.97 14.25
C ASN A 2 -12.42 7.94 14.52
N GLN A 3 -11.68 7.75 15.62
CA GLN A 3 -10.56 8.64 15.96
C GLN A 3 -9.41 8.45 14.93
N PRO A 4 -8.68 9.53 14.58
CA PRO A 4 -7.55 9.42 13.68
C PRO A 4 -6.46 8.56 14.32
N ARG A 5 -5.94 7.61 13.55
CA ARG A 5 -4.83 6.75 13.95
C ARG A 5 -3.54 7.56 14.05
N LEU A 6 -2.71 7.29 15.06
CA LEU A 6 -1.40 7.91 15.19
C LEU A 6 -0.36 7.15 14.37
N CYS A 7 0.59 7.89 13.78
CA CYS A 7 1.69 7.32 13.03
C CYS A 7 2.57 6.46 13.94
N PRO A 8 2.88 5.20 13.58
CA PRO A 8 3.77 4.35 14.37
C PRO A 8 5.25 4.76 14.28
N ALA A 9 5.63 5.54 13.27
CA ALA A 9 7.02 5.98 13.05
C ALA A 9 7.33 7.38 13.60
N CYS A 10 6.34 8.27 13.62
CA CYS A 10 6.45 9.65 14.09
C CYS A 10 5.77 9.82 15.45
N ASP A 11 6.32 10.68 16.29
CA ASP A 11 5.74 10.96 17.61
C ASP A 11 4.51 11.87 17.49
N GLU A 12 3.39 11.45 18.07
CA GLU A 12 2.11 12.19 18.14
C GLU A 12 1.56 12.73 16.80
N VAL A 13 1.95 12.18 15.64
CA VAL A 13 1.45 12.63 14.34
C VAL A 13 0.18 11.85 13.96
N PRO A 14 -1.00 12.47 13.83
CA PRO A 14 -2.18 11.81 13.28
C PRO A 14 -2.00 11.54 11.79
N MET A 15 -2.36 10.34 11.35
CA MET A 15 -2.37 9.98 9.94
C MET A 15 -3.63 10.50 9.26
N LEU A 16 -3.51 10.82 7.97
CA LEU A 16 -4.60 11.23 7.11
C LEU A 16 -5.09 10.02 6.33
N TYR A 17 -6.41 9.82 6.25
CA TYR A 17 -6.98 8.76 5.43
C TYR A 17 -7.24 9.25 4.00
N CYS A 18 -6.96 8.39 3.04
CA CYS A 18 -7.24 8.59 1.62
C CYS A 18 -8.23 7.50 1.18
N ILE A 19 -9.40 7.91 0.69
CA ILE A 19 -10.43 6.98 0.20
C ILE A 19 -10.44 6.96 -1.32
N ASP A 20 -10.51 5.77 -1.88
CA ASP A 20 -10.95 5.55 -3.25
C ASP A 20 -12.47 5.38 -3.29
N GLU A 21 -13.19 6.34 -3.88
CA GLU A 21 -14.66 6.28 -3.96
C GLU A 21 -15.15 5.12 -4.83
N ASP A 22 -14.34 4.65 -5.79
CA ASP A 22 -14.73 3.58 -6.71
C ASP A 22 -14.64 2.19 -6.04
N THR A 23 -13.70 2.02 -5.10
CA THR A 23 -13.44 0.73 -4.44
C THR A 23 -13.79 0.74 -2.94
N ALA A 24 -14.16 1.90 -2.40
CA ALA A 24 -14.30 2.18 -0.98
C ALA A 24 -13.04 1.86 -0.14
N LEU A 25 -11.88 1.72 -0.80
CA LEU A 25 -10.61 1.44 -0.14
C LEU A 25 -10.13 2.68 0.61
N GLU A 26 -9.93 2.53 1.92
CA GLU A 26 -9.37 3.55 2.80
C GLU A 26 -7.90 3.17 3.10
N ILE A 27 -6.98 4.13 3.02
CA ILE A 27 -5.58 3.93 3.40
C ILE A 27 -5.16 5.12 4.26
N ASP A 28 -4.51 4.87 5.39
CA ASP A 28 -3.90 5.96 6.16
C ASP A 28 -2.48 6.26 5.67
N SER A 29 -2.16 7.54 5.59
CA SER A 29 -0.86 8.06 5.22
C SER A 29 -0.39 9.09 6.24
N CYS A 30 0.85 9.00 6.67
CA CYS A 30 1.45 9.99 7.54
C CYS A 30 1.90 11.22 6.72
N PRO A 31 1.45 12.44 7.03
CA PRO A 31 1.86 13.65 6.31
C PRO A 31 3.32 14.07 6.59
N SER A 32 3.96 13.50 7.60
CA SER A 32 5.33 13.85 8.01
C SER A 32 6.39 12.92 7.43
N CYS A 33 6.21 11.60 7.61
CA CYS A 33 7.18 10.62 7.11
C CYS A 33 6.74 9.94 5.81
N PHE A 34 5.54 10.20 5.30
CA PHE A 34 4.97 9.55 4.11
C PHE A 34 4.86 8.02 4.21
N GLY A 35 4.85 7.49 5.43
CA GLY A 35 4.56 6.09 5.70
C GLY A 35 3.08 5.78 5.52
N LEU A 36 2.78 4.54 5.19
CA LEU A 36 1.44 4.07 4.82
C LEU A 36 1.01 2.95 5.75
N TRP A 37 -0.24 2.98 6.17
CA TRP A 37 -0.89 1.91 6.89
C TRP A 37 -1.97 1.27 6.01
N PHE A 38 -1.91 -0.05 5.92
CA PHE A 38 -2.94 -0.88 5.32
C PHE A 38 -3.55 -1.74 6.43
N ASP A 39 -4.86 -1.63 6.64
CA ASP A 39 -5.58 -2.62 7.43
C ASP A 39 -5.57 -3.98 6.73
N GLY A 40 -5.92 -5.03 7.48
CA GLY A 40 -5.41 -6.38 7.28
C GLY A 40 -5.50 -7.00 5.89
N GLU A 41 -6.39 -6.53 5.03
CA GLU A 41 -6.64 -7.06 3.69
C GLU A 41 -6.68 -5.97 2.60
N GLU A 42 -6.23 -4.76 2.91
CA GLU A 42 -6.29 -3.60 2.01
C GLU A 42 -5.17 -3.60 0.97
N LEU A 43 -4.02 -4.21 1.28
CA LEU A 43 -2.88 -4.25 0.35
C LEU A 43 -3.23 -4.94 -0.96
N ARG A 44 -4.01 -6.03 -0.91
CA ARG A 44 -4.47 -6.70 -2.16
C ARG A 44 -5.48 -5.86 -2.95
N GLN A 45 -6.23 -4.98 -2.29
CA GLN A 45 -7.25 -4.14 -2.92
C GLN A 45 -6.64 -2.90 -3.58
N PHE A 46 -5.47 -2.47 -3.09
CA PHE A 46 -4.76 -1.30 -3.59
C PHE A 46 -4.36 -1.37 -5.07
N PHE A 47 -3.89 -2.53 -5.55
CA PHE A 47 -3.39 -2.64 -6.92
C PHE A 47 -4.48 -2.48 -8.00
N PRO A 48 -5.70 -3.00 -7.81
CA PRO A 48 -6.85 -2.65 -8.67
C PRO A 48 -7.25 -1.17 -8.63
N SER A 49 -7.05 -0.47 -7.51
CA SER A 49 -7.47 0.92 -7.27
C SER A 49 -6.54 1.95 -7.95
N THR A 50 -6.60 2.02 -9.28
CA THR A 50 -5.67 2.82 -10.12
C THR A 50 -5.57 4.29 -9.67
N ARG A 51 -6.69 4.93 -9.30
CA ARG A 51 -6.73 6.34 -8.84
C ARG A 51 -6.01 6.54 -7.51
N LEU A 52 -6.19 5.63 -6.55
CA LEU A 52 -5.53 5.69 -5.26
C LEU A 52 -4.05 5.36 -5.39
N ALA A 53 -3.71 4.33 -6.17
CA ALA A 53 -2.33 4.00 -6.49
C ALA A 53 -1.60 5.18 -7.14
N GLU A 54 -2.23 5.89 -8.07
CA GLU A 54 -1.65 7.11 -8.64
C GLU A 54 -1.45 8.21 -7.60
N ARG A 55 -2.39 8.44 -6.69
CA ARG A 55 -2.23 9.47 -5.63
C ARG A 55 -1.13 9.12 -4.63
N VAL A 56 -1.08 7.86 -4.22
CA VAL A 56 -0.14 7.36 -3.19
C VAL A 56 1.27 7.17 -3.75
N LEU A 57 1.39 6.74 -5.02
CA LEU A 57 2.68 6.49 -5.67
C LEU A 57 3.18 7.69 -6.49
N LYS A 58 2.41 8.78 -6.61
CA LYS A 58 2.85 9.98 -7.33
C LYS A 58 4.16 10.45 -6.72
N LYS A 59 5.18 10.38 -7.56
CA LYS A 59 6.57 10.64 -7.26
C LYS A 59 6.74 12.15 -7.13
N ASP A 60 6.44 12.69 -5.95
CA ASP A 60 6.85 14.06 -5.67
C ASP A 60 8.38 14.06 -5.67
N ALA A 61 8.96 14.61 -6.74
CA ALA A 61 10.39 14.85 -6.90
C ALA A 61 10.94 15.90 -5.91
N SER A 62 10.23 16.09 -4.79
CA SER A 62 10.38 17.11 -3.76
C SER A 62 10.61 16.51 -2.38
N SER A 63 10.57 15.18 -2.23
CA SER A 63 10.89 14.55 -0.94
C SER A 63 12.37 14.77 -0.59
N PRO A 64 12.69 15.22 0.64
CA PRO A 64 14.07 15.34 1.07
C PRO A 64 14.81 14.01 0.95
N PRO A 65 16.12 14.00 0.66
CA PRO A 65 16.91 12.79 0.81
C PRO A 65 17.01 12.48 2.30
N GLU A 66 16.77 11.22 2.64
CA GLU A 66 16.95 10.57 3.94
C GLU A 66 15.69 10.40 4.81
N PRO A 67 15.52 9.23 5.44
CA PRO A 67 14.37 8.94 6.27
C PRO A 67 14.37 9.86 7.48
N ALA A 68 13.19 10.36 7.88
CA ALA A 68 13.00 11.16 9.09
C ALA A 68 13.44 10.45 10.40
N ARG A 69 13.92 9.20 10.31
CA ARG A 69 14.52 8.42 11.40
C ARG A 69 15.42 7.30 10.87
N ALA A 70 16.44 6.93 11.64
CA ALA A 70 17.41 5.90 11.27
C ALA A 70 16.75 4.55 10.91
N PRO A 71 17.24 3.84 9.88
CA PRO A 71 16.78 2.51 9.53
C PRO A 71 17.09 1.53 10.68
N GLY A 72 16.06 0.88 11.20
CA GLY A 72 16.18 -0.16 12.22
C GLY A 72 14.81 -0.66 12.67
N PRO A 73 14.70 -1.91 13.15
CA PRO A 73 13.47 -2.44 13.73
C PRO A 73 13.17 -1.70 15.02
N GLN A 74 12.41 -0.61 14.95
CA GLN A 74 11.84 0.02 16.13
C GLN A 74 10.60 -0.79 16.52
N GLU A 75 10.44 -1.09 17.80
CA GLU A 75 9.21 -1.71 18.31
C GLU A 75 8.04 -0.73 18.14
N ARG A 76 7.40 -0.80 16.98
CA ARG A 76 6.27 0.05 16.60
C ARG A 76 4.99 -0.55 17.15
N LEU A 77 4.12 0.29 17.71
CA LEU A 77 2.78 -0.13 18.11
C LEU A 77 1.83 -0.04 16.92
N CYS A 78 0.96 -1.03 16.79
CA CYS A 78 -0.05 -1.08 15.75
C CYS A 78 -1.04 0.09 15.92
N PRO A 79 -1.19 0.97 14.93
CA PRO A 79 -2.07 2.13 15.03
C PRO A 79 -3.56 1.74 15.14
N ALA A 80 -3.93 0.55 14.68
CA ALA A 80 -5.32 0.07 14.73
C ALA A 80 -5.68 -0.60 16.06
N CYS A 81 -4.74 -1.26 16.74
CA CYS A 81 -5.06 -2.11 17.90
C CYS A 81 -4.09 -2.04 19.08
N GLY A 82 -3.03 -1.24 18.99
CA GLY A 82 -2.05 -0.99 20.05
C GLY A 82 -1.03 -2.12 20.29
N MET A 83 -1.11 -3.25 19.59
CA MET A 83 -0.15 -4.35 19.77
C MET A 83 1.19 -4.04 19.11
N PRO A 84 2.34 -4.49 19.68
CA PRO A 84 3.62 -4.45 19.00
C PRO A 84 3.55 -5.12 17.62
N MET A 85 4.05 -4.43 16.61
CA MET A 85 4.21 -4.98 15.28
C MET A 85 5.51 -5.76 15.18
N THR A 86 5.52 -6.79 14.34
CA THR A 86 6.69 -7.64 14.13
C THR A 86 7.35 -7.29 12.80
N PRO A 87 8.66 -6.97 12.81
CA PRO A 87 9.45 -6.80 11.60
C PRO A 87 9.41 -8.07 10.75
N SER A 88 9.03 -7.93 9.49
CA SER A 88 8.73 -9.01 8.56
C SER A 88 9.53 -8.82 7.27
N PRO A 89 10.67 -9.50 7.11
CA PRO A 89 11.51 -9.36 5.93
C PRO A 89 10.87 -10.02 4.70
N VAL A 90 11.02 -9.35 3.56
CA VAL A 90 10.72 -9.84 2.22
C VAL A 90 11.83 -9.35 1.30
N GLY A 91 12.74 -10.26 0.95
CA GLY A 91 13.94 -9.87 0.22
C GLY A 91 14.78 -8.86 0.99
N ALA A 92 15.02 -7.68 0.43
CA ALA A 92 15.78 -6.59 1.08
C ALA A 92 14.90 -5.55 1.82
N VAL A 93 13.57 -5.72 1.84
CA VAL A 93 12.62 -4.81 2.52
C VAL A 93 12.13 -5.46 3.81
N THR A 94 11.97 -4.69 4.88
CA THR A 94 11.43 -5.18 6.16
C THR A 94 10.20 -4.38 6.54
N LEU A 95 9.03 -5.00 6.43
CA LEU A 95 7.76 -4.36 6.77
C LEU A 95 7.37 -4.65 8.21
N ASP A 96 6.62 -3.77 8.85
CA ASP A 96 6.07 -4.05 10.18
C ASP A 96 4.64 -4.59 10.06
N CYS A 97 4.43 -5.80 10.57
CA CYS A 97 3.15 -6.51 10.47
C CYS A 97 2.53 -6.68 11.87
N CYS A 98 1.26 -6.32 12.02
CA CYS A 98 0.51 -6.63 13.22
C CYS A 98 -0.19 -7.99 13.06
N TYR A 99 0.22 -9.02 13.81
CA TYR A 99 -0.43 -10.33 13.72
C TYR A 99 -1.82 -10.40 14.39
N ARG A 100 -2.22 -9.37 15.14
CA ARG A 100 -3.56 -9.30 15.76
C ARG A 100 -4.63 -8.85 14.76
N CYS A 101 -4.44 -7.68 14.13
CA CYS A 101 -5.39 -7.14 13.16
C CYS A 101 -5.00 -7.39 11.69
N ARG A 102 -3.84 -8.03 11.46
CA ARG A 102 -3.23 -8.30 10.14
C ARG A 102 -2.77 -7.07 9.37
N GLY A 103 -2.88 -5.87 9.95
CA GLY A 103 -2.44 -4.64 9.30
C GLY A 103 -0.94 -4.57 9.08
N ILE A 104 -0.55 -3.80 8.07
CA ILE A 104 0.82 -3.72 7.55
C ILE A 104 1.21 -2.25 7.45
N TRP A 105 2.34 -1.92 8.06
CA TRP A 105 2.98 -0.62 7.93
C TRP A 105 4.08 -0.67 6.87
N PHE A 106 4.13 0.37 6.05
CA PHE A 106 5.18 0.62 5.07
C PHE A 106 5.82 1.96 5.39
N ASP A 107 7.13 1.99 5.57
CA ASP A 107 7.87 3.23 5.54
C ASP A 107 7.90 3.82 4.12
N HIS A 108 8.30 5.09 4.02
CA HIS A 108 8.37 5.78 2.73
C HIS A 108 9.17 4.99 1.70
N GLY A 109 8.57 4.76 0.53
CA GLY A 109 9.21 4.05 -0.58
C GLY A 109 9.23 2.52 -0.45
N GLU A 110 8.85 1.94 0.69
CA GLU A 110 8.87 0.48 0.87
C GLU A 110 7.80 -0.22 0.02
N LEU A 111 6.66 0.42 -0.20
CA LEU A 111 5.59 -0.12 -1.05
C LEU A 111 6.05 -0.34 -2.50
N GLN A 112 6.87 0.55 -3.04
CA GLN A 112 7.44 0.39 -4.38
C GLN A 112 8.49 -0.73 -4.38
N ARG A 113 9.40 -0.71 -3.40
CA ARG A 113 10.49 -1.69 -3.30
C ARG A 113 9.97 -3.10 -3.07
N ILE A 114 8.90 -3.30 -2.30
CA ILE A 114 8.35 -4.64 -2.05
C ILE A 114 7.77 -5.28 -3.31
N VAL A 115 7.21 -4.47 -4.22
CA VAL A 115 6.69 -4.93 -5.51
C VAL A 115 7.84 -5.39 -6.40
N GLU A 116 8.99 -4.71 -6.35
CA GLU A 116 10.21 -5.11 -7.05
C GLU A 116 10.77 -6.43 -6.49
N GLU A 117 10.88 -6.56 -5.16
CA GLU A 117 11.33 -7.80 -4.49
C GLU A 117 10.40 -8.98 -4.83
N TYR A 118 9.08 -8.77 -4.82
CA TYR A 118 8.09 -9.78 -5.21
C TYR A 118 8.27 -10.24 -6.67
N ARG A 119 8.43 -9.29 -7.61
CA ARG A 119 8.66 -9.61 -9.04
C ARG A 119 9.99 -10.33 -9.27
N ALA A 120 11.00 -10.06 -8.45
CA ALA A 120 12.26 -10.78 -8.45
C ALA A 120 12.17 -12.20 -7.83
N GLY A 121 10.98 -12.64 -7.41
CA GLY A 121 10.75 -13.99 -6.88
C GLY A 121 11.25 -14.18 -5.45
N ARG A 122 11.46 -13.08 -4.71
CA ARG A 122 11.96 -13.14 -3.33
C ARG A 122 10.87 -13.66 -2.40
N ARG A 123 11.27 -14.50 -1.45
CA ARG A 123 10.39 -15.07 -0.42
C ARG A 123 10.43 -14.22 0.85
N GLY A 124 9.48 -14.45 1.75
CA GLY A 124 9.31 -13.68 2.97
C GLY A 124 7.97 -13.97 3.63
N ASN A 125 7.44 -12.99 4.36
CA ASN A 125 6.19 -13.12 5.09
C ASN A 125 5.00 -13.44 4.15
N LEU A 126 4.31 -14.55 4.43
CA LEU A 126 3.20 -15.05 3.61
C LEU A 126 1.97 -14.13 3.61
N ILE A 127 1.71 -13.38 4.68
CA ILE A 127 0.61 -12.41 4.72
C ILE A 127 0.82 -11.35 3.65
N VAL A 128 2.04 -10.81 3.59
CA VAL A 128 2.44 -9.80 2.61
C VAL A 128 2.43 -10.39 1.20
N LEU A 129 3.11 -11.53 1.00
CA LEU A 129 3.25 -12.13 -0.32
C LEU A 129 1.92 -12.58 -0.93
N ASN A 130 1.01 -13.14 -0.13
CA ASN A 130 -0.30 -13.54 -0.62
C ASN A 130 -1.12 -12.33 -1.05
N GLN A 131 -1.12 -11.26 -0.27
CA GLN A 131 -1.83 -10.03 -0.64
C GLN A 131 -1.25 -9.37 -1.90
N LEU A 132 0.08 -9.34 -2.05
CA LEU A 132 0.73 -8.87 -3.27
C LEU A 132 0.35 -9.73 -4.47
N ALA A 133 0.40 -11.06 -4.32
CA ALA A 133 0.06 -11.99 -5.40
C ALA A 133 -1.39 -11.84 -5.86
N GLU A 134 -2.34 -11.76 -4.93
CA GLU A 134 -3.75 -11.57 -5.22
C GLU A 134 -4.01 -10.21 -5.87
N GLY A 135 -3.47 -9.14 -5.28
CA GLY A 135 -3.70 -7.78 -5.78
C GLY A 135 -3.13 -7.54 -7.17
N LEU A 136 -1.90 -8.01 -7.43
CA LEU A 136 -1.27 -7.85 -8.75
C LEU A 136 -2.01 -8.64 -9.84
N ARG A 137 -2.51 -9.84 -9.53
CA ARG A 137 -3.35 -10.62 -10.46
C ARG A 137 -4.68 -9.92 -10.74
N ALA A 138 -5.32 -9.37 -9.70
CA ALA A 138 -6.57 -8.63 -9.84
C ALA A 138 -6.38 -7.36 -10.69
N ALA A 139 -5.28 -6.63 -10.51
CA ALA A 139 -4.93 -5.47 -11.32
C ALA A 139 -4.69 -5.81 -12.81
N GLU A 140 -4.09 -6.96 -13.10
CA GLU A 140 -3.94 -7.46 -14.48
C GLU A 140 -5.29 -7.82 -15.12
N ALA A 141 -6.16 -8.51 -14.38
CA ALA A 141 -7.52 -8.82 -14.84
C ALA A 141 -8.33 -7.55 -15.13
N HIS A 142 -8.26 -6.56 -14.22
CA HIS A 142 -8.94 -5.28 -14.37
C HIS A 142 -8.47 -4.51 -15.63
N ARG A 143 -7.16 -4.43 -15.87
CA ARG A 143 -6.59 -3.80 -17.08
C ARG A 143 -7.02 -4.50 -18.37
N ARG A 144 -7.11 -5.84 -18.38
CA ARG A 144 -7.58 -6.60 -19.55
C ARG A 144 -9.04 -6.28 -19.86
N SER A 145 -9.90 -6.25 -18.84
CA SER A 145 -11.31 -5.90 -19.00
C SER A 145 -11.51 -4.46 -19.49
N GLN A 146 -10.72 -3.50 -19.00
CA GLN A 146 -10.80 -2.11 -19.47
C GLN A 146 -10.26 -1.91 -20.90
N SER A 147 -9.27 -2.71 -21.31
CA SER A 147 -8.69 -2.65 -22.66
C SER A 147 -9.65 -3.17 -23.74
N SER A 148 -10.41 -4.23 -23.43
CA SER A 148 -11.46 -4.76 -24.32
C SER A 148 -12.63 -3.79 -24.52
N VAL A 149 -12.96 -2.96 -23.52
CA VAL A 149 -14.01 -1.94 -23.64
C VAL A 149 -13.58 -0.78 -24.55
N ARG A 150 -12.30 -0.40 -24.56
CA ARG A 150 -11.77 0.59 -25.53
C ARG A 150 -11.73 0.04 -26.94
N ALA A 151 -11.40 -1.24 -27.14
CA ALA A 151 -11.43 -1.87 -28.47
C ALA A 151 -12.87 -2.06 -29.01
N ALA A 152 -13.82 -2.46 -28.15
CA ALA A 152 -15.22 -2.63 -28.53
C ALA A 152 -15.93 -1.32 -28.88
N ARG A 153 -15.46 -0.18 -28.36
CA ARG A 153 -16.01 1.15 -28.65
C ARG A 153 -15.57 1.72 -30.01
N TRP A 154 -14.53 1.17 -30.65
CA TRP A 154 -14.12 1.54 -32.01
C TRP A 154 -14.91 0.82 -33.12
N LEU A 155 -15.42 -0.39 -32.86
CA LEU A 155 -16.15 -1.18 -33.87
C LEU A 155 -17.64 -0.79 -34.04
N LEU A 156 -18.15 0.18 -33.27
CA LEU A 156 -19.53 0.66 -33.36
C LEU A 156 -19.64 2.10 -33.90
N THR A 157 -18.54 2.67 -34.43
CA THR A 157 -18.50 4.04 -34.97
C THR A 157 -18.12 4.13 -36.45
N GLU A 158 -18.00 3.00 -37.16
CA GLU A 158 -17.69 2.97 -38.62
C GLU A 158 -18.85 2.45 -39.49
N GLU A 159 -20.10 2.62 -39.05
CA GLU A 159 -21.29 2.48 -39.91
C GLU A 159 -22.26 3.64 -39.62
N SER A 160 -22.00 4.83 -40.18
CA SER A 160 -22.99 5.88 -40.47
C SER A 160 -22.38 6.96 -41.37
#